data_AF-A0A2P7TS40-F1
#
_entry.id   AF-A0A2P7TS40-F1
#
_cell.length_a   1.000
_cell.length_b   1.000
_cell.length_c   1.000
_cell.angle_alpha   90.00
_cell.angle_beta   90.00
_cell.angle_gamma   90.00
#
_symmetry.space_group_name_H-M   'P 1'
#
loop_
_entity.id
_entity.type
_entity.pdbx_description
1 polymer ?
#
loop_
_entity_poly.entity_id
_entity_poly.type
_entity_poly.pdbx_seq_one_letter_code
_entity_poly.pdbx_strand_id
1 'polypeptide(L)'
;MPELSETPNLHAHYLHNPLLPTVLPIQQWKGTPVDKQGNFVNHEFPFNADWRDLLKWQLESNPHRTEKKKNAWQLPVRYEHEWLHHKADCIVWLGHSTFFMRLNGITMLTDPVFGNASLVVRRKAPFPLNPALFQNIDLVLLSHDHRDHCDTASLQLLAKQNPNARYFCGLGMQALVKSATGSNQIQTAGWYQQFNTGNLPLQCYFVPARHWAKRDLFDTNKRLWGAFVLQTNTTTIYFSGDTGYGNHFADLSRIFPQIDYCIIGVGAYKPEWLMYSNHISPANALKAFRDLKAQHFIPMHYGTFDLSDEPLYEPFFYLQEQRTNPEWKDALHLPAAGEAIWV
;
A
#
# COMPACT_ATOMS: atom_id res chain seq x y z
N MET A 1 7.53 -27.69 8.66
CA MET A 1 6.93 -26.36 8.88
C MET A 1 7.79 -25.35 8.14
N PRO A 2 7.24 -24.32 7.46
CA PRO A 2 8.07 -23.42 6.67
C PRO A 2 8.83 -22.45 7.59
N GLU A 3 10.15 -22.37 7.43
CA GLU A 3 10.96 -21.31 8.04
C GLU A 3 10.76 -20.01 7.22
N LEU A 4 10.70 -18.86 7.91
CA LEU A 4 10.78 -17.54 7.26
C LEU A 4 12.24 -17.25 6.91
N SER A 5 12.49 -16.47 5.85
CA SER A 5 13.85 -16.10 5.51
C SER A 5 14.38 -15.03 6.47
N GLU A 6 15.28 -15.39 7.39
CA GLU A 6 16.00 -14.43 8.24
C GLU A 6 17.39 -14.09 7.65
N THR A 7 17.74 -12.80 7.56
CA THR A 7 19.15 -12.41 7.37
C THR A 7 19.89 -12.37 8.71
N PRO A 8 21.10 -12.97 8.82
CA PRO A 8 21.85 -12.97 10.07
C PRO A 8 22.41 -11.57 10.42
N ASN A 9 22.20 -11.13 11.66
CA ASN A 9 22.97 -10.11 12.38
C ASN A 9 22.82 -8.60 12.03
N LEU A 10 21.58 -8.06 11.95
CA LEU A 10 21.39 -6.59 11.94
C LEU A 10 20.40 -6.02 12.98
N HIS A 11 19.68 -6.84 13.74
CA HIS A 11 18.58 -6.35 14.59
C HIS A 11 18.94 -6.39 16.08
N ALA A 12 18.77 -5.25 16.75
CA ALA A 12 19.08 -5.12 18.17
C ALA A 12 17.96 -5.68 19.05
N HIS A 13 16.69 -5.46 18.65
CA HIS A 13 15.49 -5.89 19.37
C HIS A 13 14.28 -6.03 18.41
N TYR A 14 13.18 -6.60 18.91
CA TYR A 14 11.91 -6.76 18.17
C TYR A 14 10.76 -6.08 18.92
N LEU A 15 9.85 -5.44 18.18
CA LEU A 15 8.67 -4.77 18.71
C LEU A 15 7.39 -5.45 18.23
N HIS A 16 6.36 -5.42 19.07
CA HIS A 16 5.01 -5.86 18.75
C HIS A 16 4.02 -5.08 19.64
N ASN A 17 2.76 -5.01 19.23
CA ASN A 17 1.70 -4.55 20.11
C ASN A 17 1.28 -5.69 21.05
N PRO A 18 1.44 -5.59 22.38
CA PRO A 18 1.14 -6.68 23.31
C PRO A 18 -0.35 -7.01 23.41
N LEU A 19 -1.23 -6.16 22.86
CA LEU A 19 -2.69 -6.36 22.87
C LEU A 19 -3.20 -7.09 21.62
N LEU A 20 -2.35 -7.32 20.62
CA LEU A 20 -2.73 -7.92 19.34
C LEU A 20 -2.05 -9.29 19.17
N PRO A 21 -2.79 -10.33 18.74
CA PRO A 21 -2.20 -11.62 18.46
C PRO A 21 -1.36 -11.56 17.19
N THR A 22 -0.40 -12.47 17.06
CA THR A 22 0.39 -12.70 15.84
C THR A 22 -0.14 -13.95 15.13
N VAL A 23 -0.24 -13.93 13.80
CA VAL A 23 -0.63 -15.10 13.00
C VAL A 23 0.41 -16.22 13.05
N LEU A 24 1.67 -15.87 13.33
CA LEU A 24 2.77 -16.79 13.54
C LEU A 24 3.08 -16.99 15.03
N PRO A 25 3.42 -18.21 15.46
CA PRO A 25 3.86 -18.46 16.83
C PRO A 25 5.22 -17.78 17.10
N ILE A 26 5.51 -17.48 18.37
CA ILE A 26 6.71 -16.72 18.75
C ILE A 26 8.03 -17.41 18.38
N GLN A 27 8.01 -18.75 18.24
CA GLN A 27 9.14 -19.54 17.77
C GLN A 27 9.46 -19.29 16.29
N GLN A 28 8.48 -18.85 15.50
CA GLN A 28 8.60 -18.54 14.07
C GLN A 28 8.69 -17.03 13.82
N TRP A 29 8.14 -16.20 14.71
CA TRP A 29 8.19 -14.74 14.58
C TRP A 29 8.40 -14.04 15.92
N LYS A 30 9.55 -13.38 16.08
CA LYS A 30 9.91 -12.66 17.32
C LYS A 30 9.26 -11.27 17.44
N GLY A 31 8.75 -10.72 16.33
CA GLY A 31 8.19 -9.38 16.23
C GLY A 31 8.81 -8.57 15.09
N THR A 32 8.40 -7.32 14.96
CA THR A 32 8.92 -6.39 13.95
C THR A 32 10.32 -5.93 14.33
N PRO A 33 11.34 -6.08 13.46
CA PRO A 33 12.71 -5.74 13.81
C PRO A 33 12.96 -4.24 13.91
N VAL A 34 13.83 -3.86 14.85
CA VAL A 34 14.37 -2.49 14.99
C VAL A 34 15.90 -2.49 15.13
N ASP A 35 16.53 -1.39 14.73
CA ASP A 35 17.95 -1.13 14.95
C ASP A 35 18.27 -0.79 16.42
N LYS A 36 19.54 -0.51 16.72
CA LYS A 36 20.00 -0.15 18.07
C LYS A 36 19.41 1.18 18.59
N GLN A 37 18.92 2.03 17.69
CA GLN A 37 18.31 3.32 17.99
C GLN A 37 16.77 3.22 18.11
N GLY A 38 16.21 2.03 17.90
CA GLY A 38 14.78 1.78 17.94
C GLY A 38 14.05 2.17 16.64
N ASN A 39 14.76 2.41 15.54
CA ASN A 39 14.13 2.65 14.24
C ASN A 39 13.80 1.32 13.57
N PHE A 40 12.66 1.26 12.89
CA PHE A 40 12.25 0.08 12.13
C PHE A 40 13.21 -0.19 10.96
N VAL A 41 13.35 -1.46 10.62
CA VAL A 41 14.18 -1.92 9.52
C VAL A 41 13.45 -3.02 8.75
N ASN A 42 13.83 -3.23 7.48
CA ASN A 42 13.27 -4.31 6.69
C ASN A 42 13.68 -5.68 7.25
N HIS A 43 12.82 -6.68 7.05
CA HIS A 43 13.02 -8.03 7.60
C HIS A 43 14.21 -8.76 6.96
N GLU A 44 14.34 -8.67 5.63
CA GLU A 44 15.31 -9.43 4.85
C GLU A 44 16.43 -8.57 4.26
N PHE A 45 16.24 -7.26 4.21
CA PHE A 45 17.15 -6.36 3.49
C PHE A 45 17.56 -5.21 4.39
N PRO A 46 18.82 -4.74 4.35
CA PRO A 46 19.14 -3.47 4.98
C PRO A 46 18.44 -2.33 4.21
N PHE A 47 17.90 -1.36 4.94
CA PHE A 47 17.55 -0.08 4.33
C PHE A 47 18.85 0.68 4.04
N ASN A 48 19.09 1.03 2.77
CA ASN A 48 20.26 1.79 2.37
C ASN A 48 19.83 3.15 1.79
N ALA A 49 19.68 4.16 2.65
CA ALA A 49 19.53 5.54 2.20
C ALA A 49 20.91 6.15 1.96
N ASP A 50 21.55 5.82 0.84
CA ASP A 50 22.75 6.53 0.44
C ASP A 50 22.35 7.89 -0.15
N TRP A 51 22.66 8.96 0.58
CA TRP A 51 22.47 10.33 0.12
C TRP A 51 23.27 10.64 -1.14
N ARG A 52 24.36 9.89 -1.43
CA ARG A 52 25.10 9.98 -2.70
C ARG A 52 24.24 9.55 -3.87
N ASP A 53 23.49 8.48 -3.70
CA ASP A 53 22.61 7.92 -4.71
C ASP A 53 21.44 8.86 -4.99
N LEU A 54 20.85 9.45 -3.94
CA LEU A 54 19.83 10.49 -4.10
C LEU A 54 20.37 11.75 -4.81
N LEU A 55 21.55 12.24 -4.42
CA LEU A 55 22.18 13.40 -5.06
C LEU A 55 22.54 13.09 -6.52
N LYS A 56 23.08 11.91 -6.79
CA LYS A 56 23.39 11.43 -8.13
C LYS A 56 22.14 11.44 -9.00
N TRP A 57 21.04 10.88 -8.53
CA TRP A 57 19.77 10.89 -9.26
C TRP A 57 19.25 12.31 -9.53
N GLN A 58 19.34 13.23 -8.55
CA GLN A 58 18.91 14.62 -8.75
C GLN A 58 19.76 15.39 -9.76
N LEU A 59 21.05 15.07 -9.86
CA LEU A 59 21.99 15.71 -10.79
C LEU A 59 21.95 15.07 -12.19
N GLU A 60 21.65 13.78 -12.28
CA GLU A 60 21.50 13.08 -13.55
C GLU A 60 20.25 13.57 -14.29
N SER A 61 20.37 13.75 -15.61
CA SER A 61 19.20 14.06 -16.42
C SER A 61 18.33 12.82 -16.52
N ASN A 62 17.11 12.90 -15.99
CA ASN A 62 16.08 11.91 -16.26
C ASN A 62 15.98 11.67 -17.81
N PRO A 63 16.25 10.45 -18.30
CA PRO A 63 16.27 10.15 -19.73
C PRO A 63 14.90 10.29 -20.39
N HIS A 64 13.82 10.16 -19.61
CA HIS A 64 12.43 10.30 -20.03
C HIS A 64 11.89 11.74 -19.87
N ARG A 65 12.71 12.71 -19.45
CA ARG A 65 12.24 14.10 -19.20
C ARG A 65 11.51 14.71 -20.40
N THR A 66 12.01 14.50 -21.61
CA THR A 66 11.41 15.03 -22.85
C THR A 66 10.08 14.33 -23.15
N GLU A 67 10.04 13.01 -22.99
CA GLU A 67 8.84 12.18 -23.17
C GLU A 67 7.73 12.60 -22.20
N LYS A 68 8.07 12.74 -20.90
CA LYS A 68 7.15 13.21 -19.85
C LYS A 68 6.56 14.58 -20.13
N LYS A 69 7.33 15.51 -20.71
CA LYS A 69 6.85 16.85 -21.07
C LYS A 69 5.93 16.85 -22.30
N LYS A 70 6.17 15.96 -23.26
CA LYS A 70 5.43 15.92 -24.53
C LYS A 70 4.14 15.10 -24.44
N ASN A 71 4.06 14.17 -23.50
CA ASN A 71 2.97 13.21 -23.46
C ASN A 71 1.70 13.82 -22.82
N ALA A 72 0.56 13.59 -23.47
CA ALA A 72 -0.77 14.07 -23.05
C ALA A 72 -1.67 12.96 -22.47
N TRP A 73 -1.14 11.76 -22.24
CA TRP A 73 -1.86 10.65 -21.65
C TRP A 73 -2.38 11.01 -20.27
N GLN A 74 -3.63 10.63 -20.04
CA GLN A 74 -4.30 10.76 -18.76
C GLN A 74 -4.79 9.38 -18.33
N LEU A 75 -4.71 9.14 -17.03
CA LEU A 75 -5.30 7.95 -16.45
C LEU A 75 -6.80 7.91 -16.77
N PRO A 76 -7.34 6.80 -17.29
CA PRO A 76 -8.78 6.66 -17.48
C PRO A 76 -9.53 6.84 -16.16
N VAL A 77 -10.61 7.63 -16.18
CA VAL A 77 -11.45 7.91 -15.00
C VAL A 77 -12.93 7.67 -15.32
N ARG A 78 -13.61 6.95 -14.43
CA ARG A 78 -15.06 6.75 -14.38
C ARG A 78 -15.63 7.59 -13.25
N TYR A 79 -16.65 8.37 -13.55
CA TYR A 79 -17.29 9.27 -12.57
C TYR A 79 -18.57 8.68 -11.98
N GLU A 80 -19.04 7.55 -12.52
CA GLU A 80 -20.14 6.80 -11.94
C GLU A 80 -19.72 6.21 -10.57
N HIS A 81 -20.51 6.50 -9.54
CA HIS A 81 -20.22 6.11 -8.16
C HIS A 81 -21.40 5.41 -7.48
N GLU A 82 -22.22 4.70 -8.26
CA GLU A 82 -23.34 3.88 -7.75
C GLU A 82 -22.86 2.81 -6.76
N TRP A 83 -21.64 2.30 -6.94
CA TRP A 83 -20.98 1.36 -6.04
C TRP A 83 -20.89 1.88 -4.59
N LEU A 84 -20.92 3.21 -4.37
CA LEU A 84 -20.88 3.80 -3.03
C LEU A 84 -22.10 3.39 -2.22
N HIS A 85 -23.26 3.24 -2.87
CA HIS A 85 -24.55 2.91 -2.24
C HIS A 85 -24.99 1.46 -2.48
N HIS A 86 -24.26 0.72 -3.31
CA HIS A 86 -24.55 -0.67 -3.58
C HIS A 86 -24.24 -1.57 -2.37
N LYS A 87 -24.88 -2.75 -2.30
CA LYS A 87 -24.69 -3.71 -1.19
C LYS A 87 -23.69 -4.82 -1.49
N ALA A 88 -23.47 -5.14 -2.77
CA ALA A 88 -22.49 -6.15 -3.16
C ALA A 88 -21.07 -5.70 -2.83
N ASP A 89 -20.21 -6.69 -2.64
CA ASP A 89 -18.79 -6.50 -2.39
C ASP A 89 -18.10 -5.99 -3.65
N CYS A 90 -17.17 -5.07 -3.46
CA CYS A 90 -16.48 -4.43 -4.57
C CYS A 90 -15.13 -3.86 -4.14
N ILE A 91 -14.23 -3.76 -5.11
CA ILE A 91 -12.95 -3.07 -5.02
C ILE A 91 -12.97 -1.95 -6.06
N VAL A 92 -12.73 -0.71 -5.63
CA VAL A 92 -12.75 0.47 -6.50
C VAL A 92 -11.45 1.22 -6.34
N TRP A 93 -10.68 1.30 -7.42
CA TRP A 93 -9.46 2.10 -7.43
C TRP A 93 -9.80 3.58 -7.59
N LEU A 94 -9.32 4.45 -6.70
CA LEU A 94 -9.61 5.90 -6.72
C LEU A 94 -8.40 6.74 -7.18
N GLY A 95 -7.37 6.05 -7.70
CA GLY A 95 -6.09 6.63 -8.10
C GLY A 95 -5.03 6.48 -7.01
N HIS A 96 -3.77 6.39 -7.44
CA HIS A 96 -2.60 6.10 -6.61
C HIS A 96 -2.76 4.80 -5.83
N SER A 97 -2.69 4.84 -4.50
CA SER A 97 -2.94 3.70 -3.61
C SER A 97 -4.24 3.83 -2.82
N THR A 98 -5.10 4.79 -3.20
CA THR A 98 -6.41 4.95 -2.58
C THR A 98 -7.42 4.00 -3.21
N PHE A 99 -7.94 3.07 -2.41
CA PHE A 99 -9.02 2.17 -2.80
C PHE A 99 -10.19 2.33 -1.84
N PHE A 100 -11.41 2.37 -2.40
CA PHE A 100 -12.61 2.03 -1.64
C PHE A 100 -12.85 0.53 -1.79
N MET A 101 -13.12 -0.15 -0.68
CA MET A 101 -13.52 -1.54 -0.70
C MET A 101 -14.78 -1.74 0.16
N ARG A 102 -15.67 -2.60 -0.33
CA ARG A 102 -16.76 -3.17 0.45
C ARG A 102 -16.56 -4.68 0.49
N LEU A 103 -16.45 -5.24 1.69
CA LEU A 103 -16.31 -6.68 1.91
C LEU A 103 -17.23 -7.10 3.05
N ASN A 104 -18.15 -8.02 2.78
CA ASN A 104 -19.14 -8.52 3.72
C ASN A 104 -19.88 -7.38 4.47
N GLY A 105 -20.25 -6.34 3.71
CA GLY A 105 -20.92 -5.14 4.23
C GLY A 105 -20.02 -4.13 4.94
N ILE A 106 -18.73 -4.41 5.14
CA ILE A 106 -17.76 -3.49 5.76
C ILE A 106 -17.16 -2.59 4.70
N THR A 107 -17.22 -1.29 4.92
CA THR A 107 -16.64 -0.29 4.01
C THR A 107 -15.31 0.22 4.53
N MET A 108 -14.34 0.32 3.63
CA MET A 108 -12.99 0.71 4.00
C MET A 108 -12.29 1.55 2.92
N LEU A 109 -11.35 2.38 3.36
CA LEU A 109 -10.46 3.14 2.51
C LEU A 109 -9.00 2.81 2.82
N THR A 110 -8.20 2.52 1.80
CA THR A 110 -6.73 2.44 1.92
C THR A 110 -6.11 3.78 1.60
N ASP A 111 -5.04 4.15 2.30
CA ASP A 111 -4.12 5.25 1.97
C ASP A 111 -4.80 6.48 1.31
N PRO A 112 -5.75 7.14 2.00
CA PRO A 112 -6.61 8.13 1.37
C PRO A 112 -5.84 9.41 1.03
N VAL A 113 -5.75 9.70 -0.27
CA VAL A 113 -5.21 10.97 -0.80
C VAL A 113 -6.12 11.50 -1.88
N PHE A 114 -6.91 12.52 -1.53
CA PHE A 114 -7.96 13.08 -2.40
C PHE A 114 -7.47 14.22 -3.29
N GLY A 115 -6.35 14.85 -2.92
CA GLY A 115 -5.81 16.01 -3.60
C GLY A 115 -4.34 15.84 -3.97
N ASN A 116 -3.59 16.94 -3.85
CA ASN A 116 -2.14 16.95 -3.98
C ASN A 116 -1.51 16.35 -2.72
N ALA A 117 -0.56 15.44 -2.86
CA ALA A 117 0.15 14.86 -1.72
C ALA A 117 1.07 15.88 -1.02
N SER A 118 1.57 16.89 -1.74
CA SER A 118 2.28 18.02 -1.15
C SER A 118 2.29 19.24 -2.07
N LEU A 119 2.96 20.32 -1.66
CA LEU A 119 3.15 21.50 -2.51
C LEU A 119 3.93 21.19 -3.80
N VAL A 120 4.80 20.18 -3.76
CA VAL A 120 5.66 19.78 -4.88
C VAL A 120 5.14 18.55 -5.61
N VAL A 121 4.46 17.64 -4.91
CA VAL A 121 3.82 16.44 -5.50
C VAL A 121 2.37 16.75 -5.82
N ARG A 122 2.11 17.13 -7.08
CA ARG A 122 0.78 17.49 -7.58
C ARG A 122 0.08 16.29 -8.21
N ARG A 123 -1.22 16.16 -7.93
CA ARG A 123 -2.06 15.14 -8.57
C ARG A 123 -2.21 15.46 -10.06
N LYS A 124 -2.03 14.45 -10.91
CA LYS A 124 -2.07 14.54 -12.37
C LYS A 124 -3.35 13.96 -12.96
N ALA A 125 -3.98 13.01 -12.27
CA ALA A 125 -5.29 12.46 -12.61
C ALA A 125 -6.38 13.07 -11.71
N PRO A 126 -7.58 13.36 -12.23
CA PRO A 126 -8.69 13.81 -11.39
C PRO A 126 -9.13 12.70 -10.43
N PHE A 127 -9.66 13.09 -9.26
CA PHE A 127 -10.30 12.14 -8.36
C PHE A 127 -11.69 11.79 -8.91
N PRO A 128 -12.12 10.50 -8.91
CA PRO A 128 -13.31 10.07 -9.64
C PRO A 128 -14.65 10.54 -9.07
N LEU A 129 -14.69 11.11 -7.86
CA LEU A 129 -15.90 11.66 -7.26
C LEU A 129 -15.57 12.81 -6.32
N ASN A 130 -16.60 13.46 -5.77
CA ASN A 130 -16.41 14.39 -4.66
C ASN A 130 -16.06 13.60 -3.38
N PRO A 131 -14.87 13.77 -2.77
CA PRO A 131 -14.51 13.04 -1.55
C PRO A 131 -15.47 13.29 -0.38
N ALA A 132 -16.22 14.40 -0.41
CA ALA A 132 -17.22 14.68 0.59
C ALA A 132 -18.42 13.68 0.59
N LEU A 133 -18.50 12.78 -0.39
CA LEU A 133 -19.53 11.74 -0.43
C LEU A 133 -19.16 10.51 0.41
N PHE A 134 -17.90 10.36 0.86
CA PHE A 134 -17.50 9.23 1.70
C PHE A 134 -18.13 9.33 3.10
N GLN A 135 -19.22 8.60 3.28
CA GLN A 135 -19.99 8.48 4.51
C GLN A 135 -20.04 7.02 4.95
N ASN A 136 -20.20 6.80 6.26
CA ASN A 136 -20.29 5.48 6.89
C ASN A 136 -19.06 4.58 6.64
N ILE A 137 -17.87 5.16 6.49
CA ILE A 137 -16.62 4.39 6.38
C ILE A 137 -16.30 3.74 7.73
N ASP A 138 -16.18 2.42 7.76
CA ASP A 138 -15.89 1.65 8.97
C ASP A 138 -14.39 1.67 9.30
N LEU A 139 -13.55 1.46 8.28
CA LEU A 139 -12.10 1.29 8.43
C LEU A 139 -11.30 2.22 7.51
N VAL A 140 -10.24 2.81 8.04
CA VAL A 140 -9.21 3.49 7.26
C VAL A 140 -7.89 2.76 7.50
N LEU A 141 -7.29 2.25 6.43
CA LEU A 141 -6.07 1.45 6.46
C LEU A 141 -4.91 2.31 5.95
N LEU A 142 -3.85 2.43 6.75
CA LEU A 142 -2.67 3.24 6.42
C LEU A 142 -1.43 2.36 6.38
N SER A 143 -0.87 2.17 5.17
CA SER A 143 0.29 1.31 4.95
C SER A 143 1.55 1.88 5.59
N HIS A 144 1.78 3.19 5.43
CA HIS A 144 2.95 3.89 5.93
C HIS A 144 2.72 5.41 6.01
N ASP A 145 3.75 6.16 6.38
CA ASP A 145 3.64 7.57 6.75
C ASP A 145 3.93 8.57 5.62
N HIS A 146 4.29 8.13 4.41
CA HIS A 146 4.57 9.08 3.32
C HIS A 146 3.32 9.89 2.95
N ARG A 147 3.53 11.11 2.46
CA ARG A 147 2.44 12.09 2.27
C ARG A 147 1.46 11.70 1.17
N ASP A 148 1.89 10.89 0.21
CA ASP A 148 1.07 10.31 -0.85
C ASP A 148 0.31 9.04 -0.42
N HIS A 149 0.44 8.61 0.83
CA HIS A 149 -0.34 7.51 1.42
C HIS A 149 -1.09 7.92 2.71
N CYS A 150 -0.50 8.82 3.47
CA CYS A 150 -1.04 9.35 4.72
C CYS A 150 -1.15 10.88 4.62
N ASP A 151 -2.07 11.34 3.77
CA ASP A 151 -2.33 12.77 3.57
C ASP A 151 -3.17 13.36 4.72
N THR A 152 -2.65 14.42 5.35
CA THR A 152 -3.28 15.04 6.52
C THR A 152 -4.63 15.67 6.17
N ALA A 153 -4.76 16.32 5.02
CA ALA A 153 -6.01 16.99 4.63
C ALA A 153 -7.13 15.98 4.33
N SER A 154 -6.78 14.87 3.65
CA SER A 154 -7.71 13.78 3.35
C SER A 154 -8.18 13.08 4.63
N LEU A 155 -7.27 12.82 5.58
CA LEU A 155 -7.60 12.25 6.88
C LEU A 155 -8.49 13.18 7.72
N GLN A 156 -8.23 14.50 7.70
CA GLN A 156 -9.07 15.50 8.37
C GLN A 156 -10.50 15.49 7.83
N LEU A 157 -10.65 15.46 6.49
CA LEU A 157 -11.95 15.40 5.85
C LEU A 157 -12.68 14.10 6.22
N LEU A 158 -12.02 12.94 6.09
CA LEU A 158 -12.61 11.65 6.43
C LEU A 158 -13.06 11.59 7.89
N ALA A 159 -12.22 12.03 8.83
CA ALA A 159 -12.55 12.01 10.26
C ALA A 159 -13.76 12.89 10.59
N LYS A 160 -13.88 14.04 9.93
CA LYS A 160 -15.04 14.93 10.09
C LYS A 160 -16.34 14.27 9.61
N GLN A 161 -16.28 13.47 8.55
CA GLN A 161 -17.45 12.83 7.94
C GLN A 161 -17.79 11.49 8.59
N ASN A 162 -16.79 10.78 9.09
CA ASN A 162 -16.89 9.43 9.62
C ASN A 162 -16.30 9.39 11.04
N PRO A 163 -16.96 10.01 12.03
CA PRO A 163 -16.43 10.13 13.40
C PRO A 163 -16.23 8.77 14.09
N ASN A 164 -16.91 7.73 13.61
CA ASN A 164 -16.81 6.37 14.14
C ASN A 164 -15.80 5.49 13.38
N ALA A 165 -15.17 6.00 12.32
CA ALA A 165 -14.18 5.24 11.56
C ALA A 165 -13.01 4.83 12.45
N ARG A 166 -12.52 3.61 12.25
CA ARG A 166 -11.37 3.05 12.96
C ARG A 166 -10.17 3.07 12.04
N TYR A 167 -9.02 3.47 12.58
CA TYR A 167 -7.79 3.66 11.82
C TYR A 167 -6.79 2.56 12.17
N PHE A 168 -6.41 1.75 11.20
CA PHE A 168 -5.46 0.65 11.36
C PHE A 168 -4.16 0.99 10.62
N CYS A 169 -3.04 0.87 11.31
CA CYS A 169 -1.74 1.32 10.82
C CYS A 169 -0.57 0.60 11.50
N GLY A 170 0.66 0.85 11.05
CA GLY A 170 1.87 0.32 11.67
C GLY A 170 2.20 0.92 13.04
N LEU A 171 3.06 0.24 13.81
CA LEU A 171 3.64 0.77 15.06
C LEU A 171 4.21 2.19 14.88
N GLY A 172 4.05 3.05 15.89
CA GLY A 172 4.53 4.44 15.90
C GLY A 172 3.63 5.46 15.18
N MET A 173 2.66 5.02 14.36
CA MET A 173 1.77 5.93 13.61
C MET A 173 0.72 6.66 14.46
N GLN A 174 0.45 6.20 15.68
CA GLN A 174 -0.68 6.66 16.49
C GLN A 174 -0.71 8.19 16.68
N ALA A 175 0.42 8.81 17.01
CA ALA A 175 0.48 10.25 17.23
C ALA A 175 0.18 11.05 15.96
N LEU A 176 0.71 10.60 14.81
CA LEU A 176 0.46 11.22 13.51
C LEU A 176 -1.02 11.15 13.14
N VAL A 177 -1.60 9.94 13.20
CA VAL A 177 -3.02 9.73 12.86
C VAL A 177 -3.93 10.49 13.81
N LYS A 178 -3.64 10.50 15.11
CA LYS A 178 -4.40 11.27 16.10
C LYS A 178 -4.32 12.76 15.84
N SER A 179 -3.15 13.29 15.49
CA SER A 179 -3.00 14.72 15.16
C SER A 179 -3.79 15.13 13.92
N ALA A 180 -3.88 14.25 12.92
CA ALA A 180 -4.62 14.51 11.69
C ALA A 180 -6.14 14.36 11.87
N THR A 181 -6.58 13.37 12.65
CA THR A 181 -8.01 12.97 12.68
C THR A 181 -8.74 13.41 13.94
N GLY A 182 -8.03 13.68 15.04
CA GLY A 182 -8.61 13.82 16.38
C GLY A 182 -9.22 12.52 16.95
N SER A 183 -9.15 11.41 16.22
CA SER A 183 -9.78 10.14 16.61
C SER A 183 -9.00 9.45 17.74
N ASN A 184 -9.74 8.76 18.61
CA ASN A 184 -9.17 7.80 19.56
C ASN A 184 -9.31 6.35 19.09
N GLN A 185 -9.99 6.10 17.97
CA GLN A 185 -10.23 4.77 17.40
C GLN A 185 -9.04 4.35 16.51
N ILE A 186 -7.82 4.37 17.07
CA ILE A 186 -6.58 4.08 16.33
C ILE A 186 -5.93 2.83 16.91
N GLN A 187 -5.65 1.85 16.06
CA GLN A 187 -4.87 0.67 16.41
C GLN A 187 -3.59 0.63 15.59
N THR A 188 -2.49 0.32 16.26
CA THR A 188 -1.18 0.11 15.64
C THR A 188 -0.76 -1.33 15.78
N ALA A 189 -0.22 -1.92 14.73
CA ALA A 189 0.21 -3.32 14.69
C ALA A 189 1.65 -3.42 14.18
N GLY A 190 2.40 -4.37 14.73
CA GLY A 190 3.62 -4.87 14.10
C GLY A 190 3.29 -5.84 12.97
N TRP A 191 4.29 -6.21 12.17
CA TRP A 191 4.12 -7.21 11.13
C TRP A 191 3.69 -8.57 11.70
N TYR A 192 2.86 -9.24 10.90
CA TYR A 192 2.15 -10.48 11.19
C TYR A 192 1.17 -10.40 12.37
N GLN A 193 0.83 -9.20 12.86
CA GLN A 193 -0.18 -9.05 13.89
C GLN A 193 -1.57 -8.82 13.29
N GLN A 194 -2.58 -9.39 13.94
CA GLN A 194 -3.98 -9.20 13.59
C GLN A 194 -4.56 -8.03 14.39
N PHE A 195 -5.17 -7.06 13.72
CA PHE A 195 -5.94 -6.02 14.39
C PHE A 195 -7.16 -6.62 15.06
N ASN A 196 -7.55 -6.10 16.22
CA ASN A 196 -8.83 -6.44 16.81
C ASN A 196 -9.92 -5.77 15.97
N THR A 197 -10.73 -6.52 15.24
CA THR A 197 -11.86 -6.00 14.44
C THR A 197 -13.18 -6.02 15.20
N GLY A 198 -13.21 -6.46 16.46
CA GLY A 198 -14.44 -6.58 17.24
C GLY A 198 -15.40 -7.59 16.63
N ASN A 199 -16.66 -7.20 16.45
CA ASN A 199 -17.69 -8.05 15.84
C ASN A 199 -17.79 -7.89 14.31
N LEU A 200 -16.90 -7.12 13.67
CA LEU A 200 -16.91 -7.00 12.22
C LEU A 200 -16.54 -8.38 11.62
N PRO A 201 -17.27 -8.88 10.61
CA PRO A 201 -17.03 -10.18 10.01
C PRO A 201 -15.87 -10.12 9.01
N LEU A 202 -14.72 -9.62 9.49
CA LEU A 202 -13.49 -9.33 8.77
C LEU A 202 -12.32 -9.55 9.71
N GLN A 203 -11.30 -10.27 9.26
CA GLN A 203 -9.97 -10.31 9.84
C GLN A 203 -9.06 -9.35 9.07
N CYS A 204 -8.22 -8.61 9.77
CA CYS A 204 -7.30 -7.66 9.18
C CYS A 204 -5.92 -7.85 9.81
N TYR A 205 -4.92 -8.11 8.99
CA TYR A 205 -3.54 -8.35 9.40
C TYR A 205 -2.64 -7.26 8.85
N PHE A 206 -1.71 -6.78 9.67
CA PHE A 206 -0.61 -5.96 9.20
C PHE A 206 0.57 -6.85 8.88
N VAL A 207 1.08 -6.81 7.65
CA VAL A 207 2.11 -7.74 7.17
C VAL A 207 3.31 -7.00 6.57
N PRO A 208 4.48 -7.64 6.41
CA PRO A 208 5.67 -6.96 5.92
C PRO A 208 5.52 -6.40 4.51
N ALA A 209 6.21 -5.29 4.29
CA ALA A 209 6.56 -4.73 2.98
C ALA A 209 8.05 -4.34 3.02
N ARG A 210 8.72 -4.33 1.87
CA ARG A 210 10.10 -3.88 1.73
C ARG A 210 10.11 -2.38 1.39
N HIS A 211 10.15 -1.53 2.41
CA HIS A 211 10.06 -0.07 2.22
C HIS A 211 10.73 0.68 3.37
N TRP A 212 10.31 1.92 3.61
CA TRP A 212 10.80 2.82 4.64
C TRP A 212 9.73 3.85 4.98
N ALA A 213 10.01 4.70 5.96
CA ALA A 213 9.11 5.75 6.42
C ALA A 213 9.86 7.04 6.72
N LYS A 214 9.31 8.19 6.36
CA LYS A 214 9.82 9.53 6.70
C LYS A 214 8.83 10.62 6.33
N ARG A 215 8.68 11.62 7.20
CA ARG A 215 7.92 12.85 6.88
C ARG A 215 8.73 14.10 7.11
N ASP A 216 9.59 14.11 8.12
CA ASP A 216 10.35 15.26 8.56
C ASP A 216 11.86 14.93 8.57
N LEU A 217 12.68 15.88 9.01
CA LEU A 217 14.13 15.75 8.90
C LEU A 217 14.73 14.66 9.81
N PHE A 218 14.07 14.35 10.93
CA PHE A 218 14.61 13.52 12.02
C PHE A 218 13.71 12.34 12.39
N ASP A 219 12.86 11.87 11.48
CA ASP A 219 11.89 10.81 11.75
C ASP A 219 12.01 9.59 10.82
N THR A 220 13.12 9.48 10.09
CA THR A 220 13.42 8.29 9.28
C THR A 220 13.20 7.02 10.09
N ASN A 221 12.31 6.17 9.60
CA ASN A 221 11.95 4.85 10.14
C ASN A 221 11.49 4.84 11.61
N LYS A 222 11.02 5.96 12.15
CA LYS A 222 10.39 5.98 13.49
C LYS A 222 8.97 5.43 13.52
N ARG A 223 8.36 5.28 12.34
CA ARG A 223 7.00 4.76 12.14
C ARG A 223 7.09 3.58 11.19
N LEU A 224 6.36 2.52 11.49
CA LEU A 224 6.42 1.28 10.73
C LEU A 224 5.60 1.41 9.43
N TRP A 225 6.16 0.89 8.34
CA TRP A 225 5.48 0.66 7.06
C TRP A 225 5.03 -0.79 6.94
N GLY A 226 4.14 -1.09 6.00
CA GLY A 226 3.71 -2.46 5.76
C GLY A 226 2.59 -2.55 4.74
N ALA A 227 2.03 -3.74 4.70
CA ALA A 227 0.93 -4.15 3.84
C ALA A 227 -0.25 -4.64 4.71
N PHE A 228 -1.39 -4.89 4.08
CA PHE A 228 -2.56 -5.46 4.73
C PHE A 228 -2.99 -6.78 4.07
N VAL A 229 -3.42 -7.73 4.88
CA VAL A 229 -4.27 -8.85 4.43
C VAL A 229 -5.64 -8.69 5.07
N LEU A 230 -6.67 -8.64 4.23
CA LEU A 230 -8.07 -8.51 4.61
C LEU A 230 -8.77 -9.82 4.28
N GLN A 231 -9.32 -10.50 5.28
CA GLN A 231 -9.90 -11.82 5.09
C GLN A 231 -11.31 -11.87 5.67
N THR A 232 -12.27 -12.19 4.81
CA THR A 232 -13.63 -12.57 5.20
C THR A 232 -13.77 -14.09 5.05
N ASN A 233 -14.97 -14.63 5.26
CA ASN A 233 -15.23 -16.05 5.04
C ASN A 233 -15.19 -16.46 3.55
N THR A 234 -15.27 -15.49 2.63
CA THR A 234 -15.41 -15.74 1.18
C THR A 234 -14.32 -15.11 0.34
N THR A 235 -13.63 -14.09 0.87
CA THR A 235 -12.67 -13.29 0.09
C THR A 235 -11.48 -12.90 0.95
N THR A 236 -10.28 -13.12 0.41
CA THR A 236 -9.01 -12.63 0.93
C THR A 236 -8.39 -11.64 -0.06
N ILE A 237 -8.08 -10.43 0.43
CA ILE A 237 -7.40 -9.38 -0.33
C ILE A 237 -6.05 -9.08 0.32
N TYR A 238 -4.98 -9.07 -0.48
CA TYR A 238 -3.69 -8.53 -0.11
C TYR A 238 -3.53 -7.12 -0.71
N PHE A 239 -3.22 -6.13 0.11
CA PHE A 239 -2.88 -4.77 -0.31
C PHE A 239 -1.44 -4.46 0.08
N SER A 240 -0.56 -4.25 -0.91
CA SER A 240 0.89 -4.21 -0.66
C SER A 240 1.40 -2.95 0.04
N GLY A 241 0.63 -1.85 0.02
CA GLY A 241 1.23 -0.53 0.20
C GLY A 241 2.36 -0.30 -0.80
N ASP A 242 3.37 0.47 -0.41
CA ASP A 242 4.61 0.57 -1.17
C ASP A 242 5.58 -0.52 -0.74
N THR A 243 6.17 -1.19 -1.72
CA THR A 243 7.12 -2.26 -1.47
C THR A 243 8.05 -2.46 -2.67
N GLY A 244 9.32 -2.75 -2.38
CA GLY A 244 10.22 -3.42 -3.31
C GLY A 244 9.95 -4.92 -3.35
N TYR A 245 10.60 -5.63 -4.27
CA TYR A 245 10.49 -7.09 -4.36
C TYR A 245 11.33 -7.80 -3.28
N GLY A 246 10.82 -8.91 -2.72
CA GLY A 246 11.46 -9.70 -1.66
C GLY A 246 10.73 -11.02 -1.35
N ASN A 247 11.24 -11.83 -0.41
CA ASN A 247 10.66 -13.14 -0.10
C ASN A 247 9.34 -13.06 0.67
N HIS A 248 9.06 -11.93 1.33
CA HIS A 248 7.77 -11.67 1.99
C HIS A 248 6.55 -12.05 1.13
N PHE A 249 6.57 -11.93 -0.20
CA PHE A 249 5.49 -12.41 -1.07
C PHE A 249 5.31 -13.94 -1.00
N ALA A 250 6.39 -14.69 -1.15
CA ALA A 250 6.37 -16.14 -1.03
C ALA A 250 6.02 -16.58 0.40
N ASP A 251 6.48 -15.86 1.41
CA ASP A 251 6.19 -16.12 2.82
C ASP A 251 4.70 -15.92 3.11
N LEU A 252 4.11 -14.85 2.58
CA LEU A 252 2.68 -14.57 2.70
C LEU A 252 1.83 -15.66 2.03
N SER A 253 2.23 -16.20 0.88
CA SER A 253 1.52 -17.32 0.25
C SER A 253 1.49 -18.59 1.11
N ARG A 254 2.45 -18.75 2.03
CA ARG A 254 2.51 -19.90 2.95
C ARG A 254 1.62 -19.68 4.19
N ILE A 255 1.46 -18.44 4.61
CA ILE A 255 0.65 -18.04 5.78
C ILE A 255 -0.83 -17.90 5.38
N PHE A 256 -1.07 -17.30 4.22
CA PHE A 256 -2.39 -17.06 3.63
C PHE A 256 -2.50 -17.82 2.30
N PRO A 257 -2.86 -19.12 2.35
CA PRO A 257 -2.77 -20.01 1.18
C PRO A 257 -3.80 -19.71 0.08
N GLN A 258 -4.81 -18.90 0.36
CA GLN A 258 -5.82 -18.48 -0.61
C GLN A 258 -5.94 -16.96 -0.58
N ILE A 259 -5.30 -16.29 -1.54
CA ILE A 259 -5.46 -14.86 -1.81
C ILE A 259 -6.28 -14.74 -3.08
N ASP A 260 -7.48 -14.17 -3.01
CA ASP A 260 -8.34 -14.02 -4.17
C ASP A 260 -7.90 -12.79 -4.99
N TYR A 261 -7.61 -11.67 -4.33
CA TYR A 261 -7.11 -10.45 -4.98
C TYR A 261 -5.80 -9.97 -4.34
N CYS A 262 -4.79 -9.67 -5.17
CA CYS A 262 -3.65 -8.88 -4.74
C CYS A 262 -3.68 -7.50 -5.42
N ILE A 263 -3.43 -6.47 -4.62
CA ILE A 263 -3.28 -5.09 -5.06
C ILE A 263 -1.81 -4.71 -4.84
N ILE A 264 -1.07 -4.50 -5.93
CA ILE A 264 0.39 -4.27 -5.89
C ILE A 264 0.74 -2.99 -6.64
N GLY A 265 1.59 -2.15 -6.04
CA GLY A 265 2.13 -0.96 -6.71
C GLY A 265 2.94 -1.32 -7.95
N VAL A 266 2.89 -0.47 -8.99
CA VAL A 266 3.65 -0.69 -10.25
C VAL A 266 4.29 0.59 -10.81
N GLY A 267 4.19 1.69 -10.08
CA GLY A 267 4.84 2.96 -10.41
C GLY A 267 6.00 3.28 -9.46
N ALA A 268 6.60 4.45 -9.65
CA ALA A 268 7.71 4.96 -8.83
C ALA A 268 8.97 4.07 -8.83
N TYR A 269 9.23 3.32 -9.91
CA TYR A 269 10.28 2.30 -9.95
C TYR A 269 11.54 2.70 -10.74
N LYS A 270 11.56 3.84 -11.44
CA LYS A 270 12.77 4.33 -12.12
C LYS A 270 13.47 5.47 -11.37
N PRO A 271 14.81 5.51 -11.38
CA PRO A 271 15.68 4.51 -11.99
C PRO A 271 15.78 3.26 -11.08
N GLU A 272 15.77 2.07 -11.69
CA GLU A 272 15.66 0.80 -10.93
C GLU A 272 16.78 0.61 -9.91
N TRP A 273 18.00 1.03 -10.23
CA TRP A 273 19.14 0.91 -9.32
C TRP A 273 18.95 1.65 -7.99
N LEU A 274 18.12 2.71 -7.99
CA LEU A 274 17.77 3.48 -6.79
C LEU A 274 16.46 2.96 -6.17
N MET A 275 15.44 2.77 -6.99
CA MET A 275 14.07 2.55 -6.52
C MET A 275 13.77 1.08 -6.17
N TYR A 276 14.47 0.11 -6.76
CA TYR A 276 14.17 -1.34 -6.61
C TYR A 276 14.06 -1.83 -5.16
N SER A 277 14.76 -1.16 -4.24
CA SER A 277 14.74 -1.53 -2.83
C SER A 277 13.43 -1.16 -2.11
N ASN A 278 12.62 -0.29 -2.69
CA ASN A 278 11.46 0.36 -2.05
C ASN A 278 10.20 0.35 -2.94
N HIS A 279 10.37 0.32 -4.25
CA HIS A 279 9.28 0.28 -5.23
C HIS A 279 9.50 -0.85 -6.24
N ILE A 280 8.46 -1.63 -6.46
CA ILE A 280 8.45 -2.76 -7.37
C ILE A 280 8.11 -2.31 -8.79
N SER A 281 8.85 -2.82 -9.78
CA SER A 281 8.54 -2.57 -11.19
C SER A 281 7.35 -3.42 -11.67
N PRO A 282 6.64 -3.04 -12.74
CA PRO A 282 5.53 -3.84 -13.30
C PRO A 282 5.91 -5.31 -13.57
N ALA A 283 7.12 -5.56 -14.06
CA ALA A 283 7.63 -6.91 -14.31
C ALA A 283 7.77 -7.72 -13.01
N ASN A 284 8.33 -7.12 -11.97
CA ASN A 284 8.48 -7.76 -10.67
C ASN A 284 7.13 -7.90 -9.94
N ALA A 285 6.16 -7.01 -10.19
CA ALA A 285 4.81 -7.13 -9.64
C ALA A 285 4.08 -8.37 -10.19
N LEU A 286 4.25 -8.71 -11.48
CA LEU A 286 3.76 -9.98 -12.04
C LEU A 286 4.44 -11.19 -11.40
N LYS A 287 5.74 -11.09 -11.08
CA LYS A 287 6.45 -12.13 -10.33
C LYS A 287 5.88 -12.27 -8.90
N ALA A 288 5.68 -11.15 -8.21
CA ALA A 288 5.09 -11.12 -6.87
C ALA A 288 3.66 -11.70 -6.86
N PHE A 289 2.85 -11.38 -7.87
CA PHE A 289 1.53 -11.97 -8.08
C PHE A 289 1.59 -13.51 -8.13
N ARG A 290 2.54 -14.06 -8.90
CA ARG A 290 2.78 -15.51 -8.97
C ARG A 290 3.25 -16.08 -7.63
N ASP A 291 4.17 -15.41 -6.96
CA ASP A 291 4.73 -15.88 -5.68
C ASP A 291 3.69 -15.87 -4.56
N LEU A 292 2.77 -14.90 -4.57
CA LEU A 292 1.59 -14.84 -3.69
C LEU A 292 0.58 -15.94 -3.99
N LYS A 293 0.63 -16.54 -5.20
CA LYS A 293 -0.38 -17.49 -5.72
C LYS A 293 -1.80 -16.90 -5.66
N ALA A 294 -1.92 -15.60 -5.91
CA ALA A 294 -3.23 -14.95 -5.91
C ALA A 294 -4.01 -15.29 -7.19
N GLN A 295 -5.33 -15.15 -7.16
CA GLN A 295 -6.18 -15.43 -8.33
C GLN A 295 -6.31 -14.22 -9.27
N HIS A 296 -6.37 -13.02 -8.69
CA HIS A 296 -6.54 -11.77 -9.42
C HIS A 296 -5.50 -10.73 -9.00
N PHE A 297 -5.02 -9.95 -9.97
CA PHE A 297 -4.06 -8.88 -9.77
C PHE A 297 -4.64 -7.54 -10.22
N ILE A 298 -4.63 -6.57 -9.32
CA ILE A 298 -5.00 -5.17 -9.56
C ILE A 298 -3.76 -4.30 -9.33
N PRO A 299 -3.18 -3.67 -10.36
CA PRO A 299 -2.04 -2.77 -10.19
C PRO A 299 -2.48 -1.41 -9.64
N MET A 300 -1.61 -0.77 -8.86
CA MET A 300 -1.83 0.56 -8.28
C MET A 300 -0.57 1.44 -8.33
N HIS A 301 -0.58 2.62 -7.70
CA HIS A 301 0.58 3.53 -7.57
C HIS A 301 1.11 4.10 -8.90
N TYR A 302 0.31 4.10 -9.97
CA TYR A 302 0.68 4.70 -11.26
C TYR A 302 -0.36 5.74 -11.74
N GLY A 303 0.03 6.53 -12.74
CA GLY A 303 -0.84 7.46 -13.45
C GLY A 303 -1.39 8.66 -12.65
N THR A 304 -1.14 8.73 -11.35
CA THR A 304 -1.78 9.71 -10.45
C THR A 304 -0.83 10.80 -9.96
N PHE A 305 0.40 10.44 -9.58
CA PHE A 305 1.45 11.37 -9.18
C PHE A 305 2.73 11.09 -9.97
N ASP A 306 3.47 12.15 -10.27
CA ASP A 306 4.79 12.03 -10.90
C ASP A 306 5.87 11.96 -9.81
N LEU A 307 6.26 10.74 -9.44
CA LEU A 307 7.10 10.45 -8.27
C LEU A 307 8.52 10.00 -8.60
N SER A 308 8.76 9.51 -9.82
CA SER A 308 10.05 8.95 -10.21
C SER A 308 10.30 9.10 -11.70
N ASP A 309 11.31 8.43 -12.26
CA ASP A 309 11.79 8.76 -13.60
C ASP A 309 10.90 8.29 -14.75
N GLU A 310 10.10 7.23 -14.59
CA GLU A 310 9.23 6.75 -15.67
C GLU A 310 8.17 7.78 -16.09
N PRO A 311 7.71 7.72 -17.35
CA PRO A 311 6.44 8.31 -17.75
C PRO A 311 5.26 7.68 -17.01
N LEU A 312 4.27 8.51 -16.64
CA LEU A 312 3.09 8.10 -15.87
C LEU A 312 2.27 6.95 -16.49
N TYR A 313 2.33 6.80 -17.81
CA TYR A 313 1.62 5.79 -18.58
C TYR A 313 2.39 4.48 -18.74
N GLU A 314 3.71 4.50 -18.54
CA GLU A 314 4.57 3.36 -18.85
C GLU A 314 4.11 2.09 -18.11
N PRO A 315 3.77 2.13 -16.80
CA PRO A 315 3.25 0.97 -16.10
C PRO A 315 1.97 0.40 -16.73
N PHE A 316 1.04 1.27 -17.15
CA PHE A 316 -0.23 0.87 -17.73
C PHE A 316 -0.02 0.13 -19.05
N PHE A 317 0.74 0.71 -19.98
CA PHE A 317 0.94 0.11 -21.29
C PHE A 317 1.78 -1.16 -21.22
N TYR A 318 2.79 -1.21 -20.33
CA TYR A 318 3.52 -2.45 -20.07
C TYR A 318 2.57 -3.57 -19.65
N LEU A 319 1.73 -3.35 -18.63
CA LEU A 319 0.80 -4.36 -18.15
C LEU A 319 -0.31 -4.69 -19.15
N GLN A 320 -0.74 -3.72 -19.95
CA GLN A 320 -1.70 -3.94 -21.02
C GLN A 320 -1.14 -4.91 -22.06
N GLU A 321 0.13 -4.79 -22.43
CA GLU A 321 0.81 -5.74 -23.34
C GLU A 321 0.85 -7.16 -22.74
N GLN A 322 1.07 -7.26 -21.42
CA GLN A 322 1.11 -8.55 -20.71
C GLN A 322 -0.24 -9.29 -20.70
N ARG A 323 -1.38 -8.62 -20.96
CA ARG A 323 -2.69 -9.29 -21.07
C ARG A 323 -2.80 -10.22 -22.30
N THR A 324 -1.84 -10.18 -23.22
CA THR A 324 -1.75 -11.16 -24.31
C THR A 324 -1.21 -12.51 -23.85
N ASN A 325 -0.51 -12.56 -22.71
CA ASN A 325 -0.02 -13.78 -22.10
C ASN A 325 -1.20 -14.53 -21.43
N PRO A 326 -1.46 -15.81 -21.80
CA PRO A 326 -2.52 -16.61 -21.19
C PRO A 326 -2.41 -16.73 -19.66
N GLU A 327 -1.21 -16.61 -19.10
CA GLU A 327 -0.97 -16.65 -17.66
C GLU A 327 -1.68 -15.50 -16.91
N TRP A 328 -1.79 -14.32 -17.54
CA TRP A 328 -2.29 -13.11 -16.89
C TRP A 328 -3.61 -12.61 -17.43
N LYS A 329 -3.99 -13.03 -18.64
CA LYS A 329 -5.09 -12.45 -19.42
C LYS A 329 -6.39 -12.25 -18.64
N ASP A 330 -6.80 -13.28 -17.89
CA ASP A 330 -8.07 -13.30 -17.14
C ASP A 330 -7.89 -12.93 -15.66
N ALA A 331 -6.64 -12.84 -15.19
CA ALA A 331 -6.30 -12.52 -13.80
C ALA A 331 -5.92 -11.04 -13.59
N LEU A 332 -5.38 -10.37 -14.61
CA LEU A 332 -4.89 -9.00 -14.55
C LEU A 332 -6.01 -8.00 -14.90
N HIS A 333 -6.42 -7.25 -13.89
CA HIS A 333 -7.44 -6.20 -13.99
C HIS A 333 -6.77 -4.83 -14.12
N LEU A 334 -7.09 -4.08 -15.17
CA LEU A 334 -6.62 -2.71 -15.37
C LEU A 334 -7.79 -1.73 -15.32
N PRO A 335 -8.44 -1.54 -14.14
CA PRO A 335 -9.61 -0.68 -14.03
C PRO A 335 -9.25 0.78 -14.27
N ALA A 336 -10.19 1.55 -14.81
CA ALA A 336 -10.14 3.01 -14.71
C ALA A 336 -10.29 3.44 -13.24
N ALA A 337 -9.76 4.62 -12.88
CA ALA A 337 -10.03 5.18 -11.55
C ALA A 337 -11.54 5.47 -11.42
N GLY A 338 -12.18 4.96 -10.38
CA GLY A 338 -13.63 5.01 -10.15
C GLY A 338 -14.39 3.81 -10.69
N GLU A 339 -13.74 2.92 -11.44
CA GLU A 339 -14.36 1.67 -11.92
C GLU A 339 -14.39 0.61 -10.81
N ALA A 340 -15.57 0.01 -10.63
CA ALA A 340 -15.78 -1.04 -9.65
C ALA A 340 -15.46 -2.42 -10.22
N ILE A 341 -14.60 -3.16 -9.53
CA ILE A 341 -14.43 -4.59 -9.68
C ILE A 341 -15.35 -5.25 -8.65
N TRP A 342 -16.38 -5.93 -9.11
CA TRP A 342 -17.31 -6.66 -8.24
C TRP A 342 -16.68 -7.99 -7.82
N VAL A 343 -16.86 -8.34 -6.54
CA VAL A 343 -16.25 -9.50 -5.87
C VAL A 343 -17.26 -10.62 -5.66
#